data_AF-A0A6M0IZ54-F1
#
_entry.id   AF-A0A6M0IZ54-F1
#
_cell.length_a   1.000
_cell.length_b   1.000
_cell.length_c   1.000
_cell.angle_alpha   90.00
_cell.angle_beta   90.00
_cell.angle_gamma   90.00
#
_symmetry.space_group_name_H-M   'P 1'
#
loop_
_entity.id
_entity.type
_entity.pdbx_description
1 polymer ?
#
loop_
_entity_poly.entity_id
_entity_poly.type
_entity_poly.pdbx_seq_one_letter_code
_entity_poly.pdbx_strand_id
1 'polypeptide(L)' 'MELWSQDGPRLREFPLTSDTPSERQSVGLPTISELEILRDRVLSELKLGKQATGYKTAQKILNRFISELIGSV' A
#
# COMPACT_ATOMS: atom_id res chain seq x y z
N MET A 1 -32.53 31.79 37.62
CA MET A 1 -31.70 30.58 37.78
C MET A 1 -32.10 29.63 36.66
N GLU A 2 -31.12 29.22 35.86
CA GLU A 2 -31.12 28.17 34.82
C GLU A 2 -31.94 28.37 33.53
N LEU A 3 -31.28 29.08 32.61
CA LEU A 3 -31.21 28.80 31.17
C LEU A 3 -30.80 27.34 30.92
N TRP A 4 -31.58 26.56 30.17
CA TRP A 4 -31.06 25.54 29.24
C TRP A 4 -32.06 25.33 28.09
N SER A 5 -31.84 26.04 26.97
CA SER A 5 -32.38 25.68 25.67
C SER A 5 -31.81 24.33 25.25
N GLN A 6 -32.67 23.35 24.96
CA GLN A 6 -32.28 22.09 24.34
C GLN A 6 -32.42 22.20 22.82
N ASP A 7 -31.50 22.94 22.19
CA ASP A 7 -31.13 22.71 20.78
C ASP A 7 -29.95 21.72 20.79
N GLY A 8 -30.27 20.43 20.84
CA GLY A 8 -29.29 19.37 20.57
C GLY A 8 -29.13 19.19 19.06
N PRO A 9 -27.90 19.24 18.48
CA PRO A 9 -27.73 18.97 17.07
C PRO A 9 -28.15 17.52 16.79
N ARG A 10 -29.11 17.37 15.87
CA ARG A 10 -29.51 16.09 15.28
C ARG A 10 -28.25 15.39 14.78
N LEU A 11 -27.77 14.43 15.56
CA LEU A 11 -26.68 13.55 15.18
C LEU A 11 -27.07 12.93 13.85
N ARG A 12 -26.40 13.39 12.79
CA ARG A 12 -26.45 12.77 11.47
C ARG A 12 -26.15 11.30 11.70
N GLU A 13 -27.14 10.46 11.47
CA GLU A 13 -26.96 9.04 11.29
C GLU A 13 -26.02 8.91 10.08
N PHE A 14 -24.72 8.76 10.36
CA PHE A 14 -23.76 8.37 9.34
C PHE A 14 -24.20 6.97 8.91
N PRO A 15 -24.48 6.73 7.62
CA PRO A 15 -24.70 5.38 7.15
C PRO A 15 -23.47 4.57 7.53
N LEU A 16 -23.68 3.56 8.37
CA LEU A 16 -22.74 2.50 8.66
C LEU A 16 -22.31 1.95 7.30
N THR A 17 -21.16 2.42 6.80
CA THR A 17 -20.64 1.96 5.53
C THR A 17 -20.44 0.47 5.69
N SER A 18 -21.22 -0.24 4.89
CA SER A 18 -21.27 -1.67 4.68
C SER A 18 -20.03 -2.35 5.24
N ASP A 19 -20.25 -3.28 6.17
CA ASP A 19 -19.42 -4.46 6.30
C ASP A 19 -19.29 -5.08 4.92
N THR A 20 -18.37 -4.59 4.09
CA THR A 20 -17.76 -5.39 3.05
C THR A 20 -17.06 -6.48 3.83
N PRO A 21 -17.50 -7.75 3.76
CA PRO A 21 -16.60 -8.82 4.13
C PRO A 21 -15.38 -8.57 3.24
N SER A 22 -14.28 -8.12 3.85
CA SER A 22 -12.99 -8.15 3.21
C SER A 22 -12.76 -9.64 3.02
N GLU A 23 -13.27 -10.17 1.91
CA GLU A 23 -12.89 -11.45 1.37
C GLU A 23 -11.39 -11.41 1.48
N ARG A 24 -10.84 -12.23 2.37
CA ARG A 24 -9.43 -12.54 2.35
C ARG A 24 -9.26 -13.33 1.07
N GLN A 25 -9.33 -12.62 -0.04
CA GLN A 25 -8.97 -13.10 -1.35
C GLN A 25 -7.56 -13.59 -1.10
N SER A 26 -7.40 -14.90 -1.10
CA SER A 26 -6.09 -15.50 -1.03
C SER A 26 -5.46 -15.15 -2.37
N VAL A 27 -4.94 -13.93 -2.45
CA VAL A 27 -4.13 -13.46 -3.55
C VAL A 27 -2.93 -14.39 -3.49
N GLY A 28 -2.89 -15.34 -4.44
CA GLY A 28 -1.71 -16.15 -4.63
C GLY A 28 -0.49 -15.25 -4.69
N LEU A 29 0.66 -15.77 -4.25
CA LEU A 29 1.89 -15.00 -4.30
C LEU A 29 2.06 -14.41 -5.72
N PRO A 30 2.40 -13.12 -5.84
CA PRO A 30 2.63 -12.50 -7.14
C PRO A 30 3.65 -13.31 -7.93
N THR A 31 3.43 -13.44 -9.23
CA THR A 31 4.40 -14.04 -10.14
C THR A 31 5.71 -13.24 -10.14
N ILE A 32 6.83 -13.88 -10.49
CA ILE A 32 8.13 -13.20 -10.62
C ILE A 32 8.01 -11.97 -11.53
N SER A 33 7.30 -12.10 -12.66
CA SER A 33 7.12 -11.01 -13.62
C SER A 33 6.38 -9.81 -13.02
N GLU A 34 5.34 -10.04 -12.21
CA GLU A 34 4.63 -8.97 -11.52
C GLU A 34 5.52 -8.24 -10.51
N LEU A 35 6.36 -8.98 -9.78
CA LEU A 35 7.33 -8.42 -8.84
C LEU A 35 8.40 -7.57 -9.56
N GLU A 36 8.87 -8.01 -10.73
CA GLU A 36 9.82 -7.25 -11.56
C GLU A 36 9.20 -5.95 -12.11
N ILE A 37 7.94 -6.01 -12.55
CA ILE A 37 7.20 -4.82 -12.99
C ILE A 37 7.06 -3.82 -11.83
N LEU A 38 6.76 -4.30 -10.62
CA LEU A 38 6.67 -3.44 -9.43
C LEU A 38 8.01 -2.81 -9.08
N ARG A 39 9.11 -3.57 -9.14
CA ARG A 39 10.46 -3.02 -8.96
C ARG A 39 10.72 -1.87 -9.93
N ASP A 40 10.41 -2.05 -11.21
CA ASP A 40 10.69 -1.05 -12.23
C ASP A 40 9.84 0.22 -12.04
N ARG A 41 8.59 0.07 -11.57
CA ARG A 41 7.73 1.21 -11.15
C ARG A 41 8.34 1.97 -9.98
N VAL A 42 8.74 1.27 -8.91
CA VAL A 42 9.39 1.89 -7.75
C VAL A 42 10.66 2.65 -8.18
N LEU A 43 11.51 2.03 -8.99
CA LEU A 43 12.73 2.67 -9.50
C LEU A 43 12.44 3.91 -10.34
N SER A 44 11.36 3.92 -11.12
CA SER A 44 10.90 5.08 -11.87
C SER A 44 10.41 6.21 -10.95
N GLU A 45 9.68 5.89 -9.89
CA GLU A 45 9.15 6.86 -8.92
C GLU A 45 10.23 7.54 -8.08
N LEU A 46 11.37 6.87 -7.86
CA LEU A 46 12.54 7.47 -7.22
C LEU A 46 13.12 8.65 -8.03
N LYS A 47 12.80 8.75 -9.33
CA LYS A 47 13.28 9.81 -10.24
C LYS A 47 14.80 9.98 -10.22
N LEU A 48 15.53 8.90 -9.95
CA LEU A 48 16.98 8.87 -9.95
C LEU A 48 17.49 8.54 -11.35
N GLY A 49 18.59 9.18 -11.76
CA GLY A 49 19.30 8.76 -12.97
C GLY A 49 19.82 7.32 -12.81
N LYS A 50 19.78 6.50 -13.87
CA LYS A 50 20.21 5.08 -13.84
C LYS A 50 21.65 4.87 -13.34
N GLN A 51 22.49 5.90 -13.45
CA GLN A 51 23.88 5.86 -12.97
C GLN A 51 24.06 6.35 -11.53
N ALA A 52 23.02 6.96 -10.93
CA ALA A 52 23.07 7.41 -9.56
C ALA A 52 23.27 6.23 -8.62
N THR A 53 24.15 6.41 -7.62
CA THR A 53 24.41 5.39 -6.59
C THR A 53 23.11 4.93 -5.92
N GLY A 54 22.21 5.86 -5.62
CA GLY A 54 20.90 5.55 -5.02
C GLY A 54 20.03 4.63 -5.87
N TYR A 55 20.03 4.81 -7.20
CA TYR A 55 19.28 3.96 -8.13
C TYR A 55 19.81 2.52 -8.08
N LYS A 56 21.14 2.36 -8.18
CA LYS A 56 21.80 1.05 -8.16
C LYS A 56 21.60 0.33 -6.83
N THR A 57 21.68 1.07 -5.72
CA THR A 57 21.43 0.52 -4.39
C THR A 57 19.98 0.06 -4.25
N ALA A 58 19.00 0.89 -4.63
CA ALA A 58 17.59 0.51 -4.58
C ALA A 58 17.30 -0.72 -5.43
N GLN A 59 17.82 -0.76 -6.66
CA GLN A 59 17.66 -1.90 -7.56
C GLN A 59 18.23 -3.19 -6.96
N LYS A 60 19.42 -3.14 -6.35
CA LYS A 60 20.05 -4.30 -5.70
C LYS A 60 19.21 -4.84 -4.54
N ILE A 61 18.71 -3.94 -3.67
CA ILE A 61 17.91 -4.34 -2.51
C ILE A 61 16.56 -4.91 -2.95
N LEU A 62 15.90 -4.31 -3.94
CA LEU A 62 14.64 -4.82 -4.48
C LEU A 62 14.82 -6.18 -5.16
N ASN A 63 15.90 -6.39 -5.91
CA ASN A 63 16.19 -7.70 -6.48
C ASN A 63 16.38 -8.77 -5.40
N ARG A 64 17.13 -8.46 -4.33
CA ARG A 64 17.29 -9.38 -3.19
C ARG A 64 15.96 -9.70 -2.51
N PHE A 65 15.12 -8.69 -2.30
CA PHE A 65 13.79 -8.85 -1.73
C PHE A 65 12.92 -9.79 -2.58
N ILE A 66 12.92 -9.63 -3.90
CA ILE A 66 12.20 -10.53 -4.82
C ILE A 66 12.74 -11.96 -4.70
N SER A 67 14.07 -12.15 -4.69
CA SER A 67 14.68 -13.48 -4.53
C SER A 67 14.30 -14.17 -3.21
N GLU A 68 14.21 -13.41 -2.11
CA GLU A 68 13.77 -13.93 -0.81
C GLU A 68 12.29 -14.32 -0.82
N LEU A 69 11.42 -13.55 -1.47
CA LEU A 69 10.00 -13.86 -1.60
C LEU A 69 9.73 -15.14 -2.38
N ILE A 70 10.56 -15.45 -3.37
CA ILE A 70 10.40 -16.64 -4.23
C ILE A 70 11.17 -17.86 -3.71
N GLY A 71 11.85 -17.75 -2.55
CA GLY A 71 12.57 -18.85 -1.93
C GLY A 71 13.82 -19.31 -2.68
N SER A 72 14.41 -18.46 -3.52
CA SER A 72 15.52 -18.81 -4.41
C SER A 72 16.91 -18.56 -3.78
N VAL A 73 17.08 -18.86 -2.48
CA VAL A 73 18.35 -18.72 -1.73
C VAL A 73 19.39 -19.75 -2.09
#